data_AF-A0A0M8Q361-F1
#
_entry.id   AF-A0A0M8Q361-F1
#
_cell.length_a   1.000
_cell.length_b   1.000
_cell.length_c   1.000
_cell.angle_alpha   90.00
_cell.angle_beta   90.00
_cell.angle_gamma   90.00
#
_symmetry.space_group_name_H-M   'P 1'
#
loop_
_entity.id
_entity.type
_entity.pdbx_description
1 polymer ?
#
loop_
_entity_poly.entity_id
_entity_poly.type
_entity_poly.pdbx_seq_one_letter_code
_entity_poly.pdbx_strand_id
1 'polypeptide(L)'
;MIWLAQGYESSYRTINRFRIHPEVKELLRQFRCQLVQEKLIENEAIFIDGAKIEANANKFTFVWKKSVEQYSTTLVEKSNQLYDELLKKEIILEMERENPNEFSIEELSQIVEKLDEKVQAYDQKIEASTNGSERKKIRSERKAPKQVLIGFALMAVNLQKYTANNREIG
;
A
#
# COMPACT_ATOMS: atom_id res chain seq x y z
N MET A 1 -4.50 -39.70 -23.56
CA MET A 1 -5.98 -39.76 -23.71
C MET A 1 -6.41 -40.65 -24.89
N ILE A 2 -5.79 -40.55 -26.07
CA ILE A 2 -6.13 -41.39 -27.25
C ILE A 2 -6.00 -42.90 -26.99
N TRP A 3 -4.98 -43.33 -26.23
CA TRP A 3 -4.74 -44.75 -25.93
C TRP A 3 -5.78 -45.39 -25.01
N LEU A 4 -6.30 -44.65 -24.02
CA LEU A 4 -7.36 -45.16 -23.12
C LEU A 4 -8.72 -45.23 -23.81
N ALA A 5 -8.94 -44.39 -24.82
CA ALA A 5 -10.15 -44.36 -25.62
C ALA A 5 -10.06 -45.23 -26.89
N GLN A 6 -9.09 -46.15 -26.99
CA GLN A 6 -8.92 -47.04 -28.16
C GLN A 6 -8.93 -46.32 -29.52
N GLY A 7 -8.38 -45.10 -29.59
CA GLY A 7 -8.34 -44.32 -30.82
C GLY A 7 -9.58 -43.45 -31.09
N TYR A 8 -10.61 -43.47 -30.23
CA TYR A 8 -11.74 -42.55 -30.35
C TYR A 8 -11.38 -41.13 -29.91
N GLU A 9 -11.64 -40.15 -30.77
CA GLU A 9 -11.56 -38.73 -30.42
C GLU A 9 -12.79 -38.30 -29.63
N SER A 10 -12.58 -38.03 -28.33
CA SER A 10 -13.63 -37.48 -27.48
C SER A 10 -13.66 -35.95 -27.58
N SER A 11 -14.84 -35.39 -27.86
CA SER A 11 -15.01 -33.94 -27.88
C SER A 11 -14.85 -33.33 -26.49
N TYR A 12 -14.47 -32.04 -26.42
CA TYR A 12 -14.43 -31.28 -25.16
C TYR A 12 -15.74 -31.41 -24.35
N ARG A 13 -16.88 -31.39 -25.05
CA ARG A 13 -18.21 -31.49 -24.44
C ARG A 13 -18.43 -32.86 -23.79
N THR A 14 -17.96 -33.93 -24.43
CA THR A 14 -18.02 -35.31 -23.91
C THR A 14 -17.19 -35.44 -22.63
N ILE A 15 -15.95 -34.93 -22.65
CA ILE A 15 -15.06 -34.96 -21.48
C ILE A 15 -15.66 -34.15 -20.33
N ASN A 16 -16.21 -32.96 -20.61
CA ASN A 16 -16.79 -32.12 -19.56
C ASN A 16 -18.03 -32.78 -18.95
N ARG A 17 -18.88 -33.43 -19.77
CA ARG A 17 -20.06 -34.17 -19.30
C ARG A 17 -19.68 -35.35 -18.40
N PHE A 18 -18.60 -36.06 -18.74
CA PHE A 18 -18.05 -37.13 -17.91
C PHE A 18 -17.55 -36.59 -16.56
N ARG A 19 -16.81 -35.48 -16.56
CA ARG A 19 -16.24 -34.87 -15.33
C ARG A 19 -17.30 -34.39 -14.34
N ILE A 20 -18.42 -33.87 -14.83
CA ILE A 20 -19.52 -33.36 -13.99
C ILE A 20 -20.55 -34.44 -13.63
N HIS A 21 -20.43 -35.65 -14.17
CA HIS A 21 -21.38 -36.72 -13.88
C HIS A 21 -21.31 -37.09 -12.38
N PRO A 22 -22.45 -37.15 -11.66
CA PRO A 22 -22.45 -37.33 -10.20
C PRO A 22 -21.66 -38.54 -9.72
N GLU A 23 -21.78 -39.67 -10.41
CA GLU A 23 -21.08 -40.92 -10.06
C GLU A 23 -19.56 -40.84 -10.28
N VAL A 24 -19.13 -40.07 -11.28
CA VAL A 24 -17.71 -39.95 -11.66
C VAL A 24 -17.02 -38.87 -10.84
N LYS A 25 -17.76 -37.82 -10.45
CA LYS A 25 -17.24 -36.70 -9.65
C LYS A 25 -16.56 -37.19 -8.38
N GLU A 26 -17.19 -38.14 -7.69
CA GLU A 26 -16.67 -38.65 -6.42
C GLU A 26 -15.46 -39.56 -6.60
N LEU A 27 -15.45 -40.36 -7.67
CA LEU A 27 -14.29 -41.15 -8.07
C LEU A 27 -13.09 -40.26 -8.42
N LEU A 28 -13.30 -39.20 -9.21
CA LEU A 28 -12.24 -38.25 -9.56
C LEU A 28 -11.69 -37.52 -8.32
N ARG A 29 -12.53 -37.25 -7.33
CA ARG A 29 -12.10 -36.68 -6.04
C ARG A 29 -11.17 -37.64 -5.29
N GLN A 30 -11.57 -38.91 -5.17
CA GLN A 30 -10.75 -39.94 -4.52
C GLN A 30 -9.42 -40.16 -5.23
N PHE A 31 -9.46 -40.24 -6.57
CA PHE A 31 -8.26 -40.38 -7.39
C PHE A 31 -7.29 -39.22 -7.21
N ARG A 32 -7.80 -37.98 -7.18
CA ARG A 32 -6.97 -36.80 -6.87
C ARG A 32 -6.36 -36.89 -5.48
N CYS A 33 -7.14 -37.26 -4.46
CA CYS A 33 -6.63 -37.41 -3.10
C CYS A 33 -5.48 -38.41 -3.03
N GLN A 34 -5.60 -39.54 -3.73
CA GLN A 34 -4.54 -40.54 -3.79
C GLN A 34 -3.28 -40.02 -4.50
N LEU A 35 -3.42 -39.31 -5.61
CA LEU A 35 -2.28 -38.69 -6.31
C LEU A 35 -1.54 -37.66 -5.45
N VAL A 36 -2.26 -36.92 -4.60
CA VAL A 36 -1.64 -36.00 -3.64
C VAL A 36 -0.92 -36.77 -2.53
N GLN A 37 -1.51 -37.86 -2.02
CA GLN A 37 -0.87 -38.71 -0.99
C GLN A 37 0.43 -39.35 -1.49
N GLU A 38 0.42 -39.85 -2.73
CA GLU A 38 1.59 -40.44 -3.40
C GLU A 38 2.60 -39.38 -3.89
N LYS A 39 2.35 -38.09 -3.62
CA LYS A 39 3.19 -36.95 -4.06
C LYS A 39 3.42 -36.89 -5.58
N LEU A 40 2.49 -37.45 -6.36
CA LEU A 40 2.52 -37.39 -7.82
C LEU A 40 1.97 -36.05 -8.35
N ILE A 41 1.19 -35.34 -7.53
CA ILE A 41 0.66 -34.00 -7.83
C ILE A 41 0.79 -33.10 -6.60
N GLU A 42 1.27 -31.87 -6.82
CA GLU A 42 1.36 -30.82 -5.80
C GLU A 42 -0.01 -30.18 -5.53
N ASN A 43 -0.35 -29.97 -4.26
CA ASN A 43 -1.60 -29.30 -3.85
C ASN A 43 -1.44 -27.76 -3.76
N GLU A 44 -0.34 -27.20 -4.27
CA GLU A 44 0.00 -25.78 -4.13
C GLU A 44 -0.65 -24.89 -5.18
N ALA A 45 -1.23 -25.44 -6.24
CA ALA A 45 -1.80 -24.68 -7.34
C ALA A 45 -3.30 -24.98 -7.54
N ILE A 46 -4.11 -23.92 -7.54
CA ILE A 46 -5.52 -23.93 -7.92
C ILE A 46 -5.63 -23.38 -9.34
N PHE A 47 -6.33 -24.08 -10.23
CA PHE A 47 -6.57 -23.63 -11.59
C PHE A 47 -8.04 -23.20 -11.74
N ILE A 48 -8.27 -21.91 -11.98
CA ILE A 48 -9.60 -21.33 -12.23
C ILE A 48 -9.57 -20.71 -13.62
N ASP A 49 -10.42 -21.17 -14.54
CA ASP A 49 -10.56 -20.62 -15.89
C ASP A 49 -9.23 -20.46 -16.67
N GLY A 50 -8.28 -21.39 -16.45
CA GLY A 50 -6.95 -21.35 -17.07
C GLY A 50 -5.92 -20.48 -16.33
N ALA A 51 -6.34 -19.73 -15.31
CA ALA A 51 -5.43 -19.04 -14.40
C ALA A 51 -4.89 -19.99 -13.33
N LYS A 52 -3.56 -20.11 -13.25
CA LYS A 52 -2.86 -20.87 -12.21
C LYS A 52 -2.61 -19.95 -11.01
N ILE A 53 -3.24 -20.26 -9.88
CA ILE A 53 -3.07 -19.59 -8.59
C ILE A 53 -2.19 -20.49 -7.73
N GLU A 54 -0.93 -20.12 -7.55
CA GLU A 54 0.03 -20.84 -6.70
C GLU A 54 0.02 -20.26 -5.28
N ALA A 55 0.16 -21.09 -4.24
CA ALA A 55 0.31 -20.68 -2.85
C ALA A 55 1.71 -20.11 -2.52
N ASN A 56 2.50 -19.77 -3.55
CA ASN A 56 3.86 -19.25 -3.38
C ASN A 56 3.86 -17.73 -3.23
N ALA A 57 3.85 -17.26 -1.98
CA ALA A 57 3.98 -15.83 -1.64
C ALA A 57 5.36 -15.23 -2.03
N ASN A 58 6.37 -16.06 -2.30
CA ASN A 58 7.74 -15.65 -2.62
C ASN A 58 7.99 -15.42 -4.12
N LYS A 59 7.02 -15.69 -5.01
CA LYS A 59 7.21 -15.51 -6.47
C LYS A 59 7.44 -14.06 -6.88
N PHE A 60 7.01 -13.09 -6.05
CA PHE A 60 7.12 -11.67 -6.35
C PHE A 60 7.91 -10.85 -5.33
N THR A 61 8.45 -11.43 -4.24
CA THR A 61 9.11 -10.66 -3.17
C THR A 61 10.24 -9.74 -3.67
N PHE A 62 11.02 -10.18 -4.66
CA PHE A 62 12.08 -9.37 -5.27
C PHE A 62 11.57 -8.16 -6.07
N VAL A 63 10.41 -8.30 -6.73
CA VAL A 63 9.80 -7.21 -7.51
C VAL A 63 9.32 -6.10 -6.57
N TRP A 64 8.78 -6.48 -5.40
CA TRP A 64 8.26 -5.51 -4.43
C TRP A 64 9.37 -4.83 -3.65
N LYS A 65 10.45 -5.54 -3.28
CA LYS A 65 11.58 -4.94 -2.56
C LYS A 65 12.17 -3.73 -3.30
N LYS A 66 12.44 -3.87 -4.60
CA LYS A 66 12.97 -2.78 -5.44
C LYS A 66 12.01 -1.59 -5.49
N SER A 67 10.72 -1.84 -5.68
CA SER A 67 9.71 -0.78 -5.70
C SER A 67 9.62 -0.08 -4.33
N VAL A 68 9.63 -0.83 -3.23
CA VAL A 68 9.59 -0.28 -1.87
C VAL A 68 10.81 0.59 -1.59
N GLU A 69 12.02 0.13 -1.95
CA GLU A 69 13.25 0.93 -1.83
C GLU A 69 13.14 2.23 -2.63
N GLN A 70 12.67 2.16 -3.89
CA GLN A 70 12.49 3.35 -4.73
C GLN A 70 11.42 4.32 -4.19
N TYR A 71 10.31 3.81 -3.66
CA TYR A 71 9.29 4.66 -3.05
C TYR A 71 9.79 5.30 -1.75
N SER A 72 10.60 4.58 -0.96
CA SER A 72 11.22 5.11 0.26
C SER A 72 12.15 6.28 -0.05
N THR A 73 13.07 6.13 -1.01
CA THR A 73 13.97 7.22 -1.39
C THR A 73 13.21 8.42 -1.96
N THR A 74 12.24 8.16 -2.85
CA THR A 74 11.39 9.22 -3.43
C THR A 74 10.57 9.97 -2.37
N LEU A 75 10.09 9.27 -1.34
CA LEU A 75 9.34 9.88 -0.24
C LEU A 75 10.22 10.84 0.55
N VAL A 76 11.44 10.40 0.89
CA VAL A 76 12.43 11.19 1.63
C VAL A 76 12.81 12.46 0.87
N GLU A 77 13.09 12.34 -0.42
CA GLU A 77 13.39 13.50 -1.28
C GLU A 77 12.24 14.51 -1.29
N LYS A 78 11.01 14.03 -1.47
CA LYS A 78 9.82 14.89 -1.49
C LYS A 78 9.55 15.56 -0.15
N SER A 79 9.75 14.85 0.97
CA SER A 79 9.57 15.45 2.30
C SER A 79 10.58 16.57 2.57
N ASN A 80 11.84 16.37 2.17
CA ASN A 80 12.87 17.41 2.31
C ASN A 80 12.58 18.62 1.41
N GLN A 81 12.24 18.40 0.14
CA GLN A 81 11.84 19.47 -0.77
C GLN A 81 10.68 20.29 -0.22
N LEU A 82 9.68 19.61 0.34
CA LEU A 82 8.51 20.26 0.89
C LEU A 82 8.83 21.05 2.17
N TYR A 83 9.75 20.56 3.00
CA TYR A 83 10.29 21.31 4.14
C TYR A 83 11.06 22.57 3.69
N ASP A 84 11.94 22.45 2.70
CA ASP A 84 12.68 23.60 2.14
C ASP A 84 11.75 24.66 1.55
N GLU A 85 10.65 24.25 0.92
CA GLU A 85 9.62 25.17 0.45
C GLU A 85 8.94 25.92 1.60
N LEU A 86 8.74 25.28 2.75
CA LEU A 86 8.16 25.93 3.92
C LEU A 86 9.12 26.95 4.52
N LEU A 87 10.42 26.65 4.53
CA LEU A 87 11.45 27.60 4.94
C LEU A 87 11.51 28.80 4.00
N LYS A 88 11.52 28.57 2.68
CA LYS A 88 11.54 29.63 1.66
C LYS A 88 10.31 30.54 1.72
N LYS A 89 9.14 29.98 2.04
CA LYS A 89 7.90 30.74 2.21
C LYS A 89 7.77 31.35 3.61
N GLU A 90 8.80 31.23 4.44
CA GLU A 90 8.84 31.68 5.84
C GLU A 90 7.62 31.18 6.64
N ILE A 91 7.13 29.99 6.30
CA ILE A 91 5.99 29.37 6.97
C ILE A 91 6.47 28.83 8.33
N ILE A 92 7.63 28.19 8.37
CA ILE A 92 8.23 27.62 9.57
C ILE A 92 9.64 28.21 9.73
N LEU A 93 10.10 28.33 10.98
CA LEU A 93 11.50 28.64 11.30
C LEU A 93 12.38 27.40 11.16
N GLU A 94 13.63 27.60 10.74
CA GLU A 94 14.61 26.54 10.64
C GLU A 94 14.78 25.81 11.99
N MET A 95 14.87 24.49 11.92
CA MET A 95 15.04 23.60 13.06
C MET A 95 16.38 22.90 12.96
N GLU A 96 17.01 22.65 14.11
CA GLU A 96 18.15 21.75 14.17
C GLU A 96 17.69 20.34 13.83
N ARG A 97 18.37 19.72 12.87
CA ARG A 97 18.06 18.37 12.39
C ARG A 97 19.19 17.43 12.76
N GLU A 98 18.84 16.26 13.27
CA GLU A 98 19.81 15.22 13.59
C GLU A 98 20.32 14.53 12.32
N ASN A 99 19.45 14.34 11.32
CA ASN A 99 19.78 13.75 10.03
C ASN A 99 19.26 14.63 8.88
N PRO A 100 20.12 15.07 7.95
CA PRO A 100 19.70 15.87 6.79
C PRO A 100 18.90 15.07 5.74
N ASN A 101 18.91 13.74 5.81
CA ASN A 101 18.18 12.90 4.88
C ASN A 101 16.78 12.55 5.41
N GLU A 102 16.65 12.03 6.62
CA GLU A 102 15.36 11.52 7.13
C GLU A 102 14.89 12.30 8.34
N PHE A 103 13.57 12.44 8.49
CA PHE A 103 12.96 13.08 9.65
C PHE A 103 12.70 12.07 10.77
N SER A 104 13.04 12.45 12.00
CA SER A 104 12.63 11.70 13.20
C SER A 104 11.15 11.94 13.54
N ILE A 105 10.59 11.10 14.41
CA ILE A 105 9.20 11.26 14.87
C ILE A 105 9.05 12.58 15.64
N GLU A 106 10.07 12.94 16.41
CA GLU A 106 10.16 14.17 17.20
C GLU A 106 10.23 15.41 16.28
N GLU A 107 11.07 15.37 15.25
CA GLU A 107 11.19 16.44 14.25
C GLU A 107 9.86 16.65 13.50
N LEU A 108 9.21 15.55 13.06
CA LEU A 108 7.91 15.63 12.41
C LEU A 108 6.84 16.21 13.33
N SER A 109 6.86 15.85 14.62
CA SER A 109 5.90 16.36 15.60
C SER A 109 6.06 17.88 15.81
N GLN A 110 7.30 18.35 15.93
CA GLN A 110 7.60 19.78 16.02
C GLN A 110 7.19 20.56 14.76
N ILE A 111 7.38 19.98 13.56
CA ILE A 111 6.92 20.58 12.29
C ILE A 111 5.39 20.70 12.29
N VAL A 112 4.68 19.64 12.72
CA VAL A 112 3.22 19.61 12.80
C VAL A 112 2.71 20.68 13.77
N GLU A 113 3.30 20.79 14.97
CA GLU A 113 2.91 21.81 15.96
C GLU A 113 3.06 23.23 15.40
N LYS A 114 4.23 23.57 14.83
CA LYS A 114 4.48 24.90 14.24
C LYS A 114 3.53 25.22 13.09
N LEU A 115 3.20 24.23 12.26
CA LEU A 115 2.21 24.40 11.19
C LEU A 115 0.81 24.61 11.73
N ASP A 116 0.44 23.89 12.79
CA ASP A 116 -0.88 24.01 13.41
C ASP A 116 -1.05 25.40 14.03
N GLU A 117 -0.06 25.90 14.77
CA GLU A 117 -0.05 27.27 15.30
C GLU A 117 -0.27 28.32 14.19
N LYS A 118 0.39 28.15 13.03
CA LYS A 118 0.25 29.07 11.90
C LYS A 118 -1.13 28.98 11.25
N VAL A 119 -1.70 27.77 11.14
CA VAL A 119 -3.06 27.57 10.63
C VAL A 119 -4.08 28.18 11.59
N GLN A 120 -3.90 27.99 12.90
CA GLN A 120 -4.75 28.61 13.93
C GLN A 120 -4.67 30.14 13.87
N ALA A 121 -3.50 30.72 13.65
CA ALA A 121 -3.35 32.17 13.47
C ALA A 121 -4.13 32.68 12.24
N TYR A 122 -4.19 31.91 11.15
CA TYR A 122 -5.07 32.24 10.01
C TYR A 122 -6.55 32.13 10.37
N ASP A 123 -6.93 31.13 11.16
CA ASP A 123 -8.32 30.93 11.60
C ASP A 123 -8.79 32.10 12.47
N GLN A 124 -7.98 32.54 13.43
CA GLN A 124 -8.24 33.73 14.24
C GLN A 124 -8.38 35.00 13.38
N LYS A 125 -7.53 35.19 12.37
CA LYS A 125 -7.65 36.32 11.42
C LYS A 125 -8.94 36.26 10.60
N ILE A 126 -9.41 35.07 10.25
CA ILE A 126 -10.68 34.88 9.53
C ILE A 126 -11.89 35.19 10.43
N GLU A 127 -11.81 34.91 11.72
CA GLU A 127 -12.86 35.21 12.70
C GLU A 127 -12.92 36.69 13.05
N ALA A 128 -11.76 37.34 13.19
CA ALA A 128 -11.66 38.76 13.52
C ALA A 128 -12.07 39.70 12.36
N SER A 129 -11.90 39.28 11.10
CA SER A 129 -12.28 40.11 9.94
C SER A 129 -13.79 40.04 9.67
N THR A 130 -14.43 41.21 9.58
CA THR A 130 -15.84 41.37 9.20
C THR A 130 -16.04 41.42 7.68
N ASN A 131 -14.99 41.66 6.91
CA ASN A 131 -15.04 41.83 5.45
C ASN A 131 -14.98 40.48 4.71
N GLY A 132 -16.03 40.16 3.95
CA GLY A 132 -16.14 38.89 3.22
C GLY A 132 -15.04 38.66 2.16
N SER A 133 -14.52 39.72 1.54
CA SER A 133 -13.46 39.62 0.53
C SER A 133 -12.12 39.23 1.15
N GLU A 134 -11.77 39.87 2.27
CA GLU A 134 -10.54 39.59 3.03
C GLU A 134 -10.54 38.16 3.58
N ARG A 135 -11.65 37.71 4.16
CA ARG A 135 -11.81 36.31 4.62
C ARG A 135 -11.60 35.31 3.49
N LYS A 136 -12.03 35.62 2.27
CA LYS A 136 -11.84 34.75 1.10
C LYS A 136 -10.36 34.66 0.71
N LYS A 137 -9.63 35.78 0.74
CA LYS A 137 -8.19 35.82 0.48
C LYS A 137 -7.40 35.01 1.52
N ILE A 138 -7.69 35.23 2.81
CA ILE A 138 -7.01 34.53 3.91
C ILE A 138 -7.26 33.00 3.84
N ARG A 139 -8.48 32.57 3.49
CA ARG A 139 -8.79 31.13 3.28
C ARG A 139 -8.00 30.51 2.13
N SER A 140 -7.75 31.27 1.07
CA SER A 140 -6.92 30.82 -0.06
C SER A 140 -5.48 30.60 0.41
N GLU A 141 -4.93 31.55 1.15
CA GLU A 141 -3.56 31.49 1.69
C GLU A 141 -3.40 30.35 2.72
N ARG A 142 -4.41 30.11 3.58
CA ARG A 142 -4.44 29.00 4.56
C ARG A 142 -4.45 27.61 3.92
N LYS A 143 -4.92 27.46 2.68
CA LYS A 143 -5.13 26.14 2.06
C LYS A 143 -3.83 25.34 1.93
N ALA A 144 -2.76 25.99 1.47
CA ALA A 144 -1.44 25.36 1.31
C ALA A 144 -0.85 24.87 2.64
N PRO A 145 -0.70 25.69 3.71
CA PRO A 145 -0.15 25.23 4.98
C PRO A 145 -1.04 24.16 5.63
N LYS A 146 -2.37 24.24 5.50
CA LYS A 146 -3.27 23.19 6.02
C LYS A 146 -3.09 21.85 5.31
N GLN A 147 -2.88 21.85 3.99
CA GLN A 147 -2.65 20.62 3.25
C GLN A 147 -1.32 19.97 3.64
N VAL A 148 -0.30 20.80 3.85
CA VAL A 148 1.03 20.36 4.29
C VAL A 148 1.00 19.82 5.72
N LEU A 149 0.28 20.47 6.63
CA LEU A 149 0.03 20.01 8.01
C LEU A 149 -0.52 18.58 8.02
N ILE A 150 -1.55 18.32 7.21
CA ILE A 150 -2.17 16.98 7.11
C ILE A 150 -1.14 15.95 6.60
N GLY A 151 -0.32 16.33 5.61
CA GLY A 151 0.72 15.46 5.07
C GLY A 151 1.75 15.03 6.12
N PHE A 152 2.32 15.97 6.86
CA PHE A 152 3.30 15.67 7.90
C PHE A 152 2.69 14.94 9.10
N ALA A 153 1.47 15.29 9.51
CA ALA A 153 0.77 14.56 10.58
C ALA A 153 0.54 13.09 10.20
N LEU A 154 0.14 12.82 8.95
CA LEU A 154 -0.01 11.46 8.44
C LEU A 154 1.34 10.73 8.42
N MET A 155 2.42 11.41 8.01
CA MET A 155 3.77 10.85 7.98
C MET A 155 4.24 10.44 9.38
N ALA A 156 4.06 11.30 10.39
CA ALA A 156 4.40 11.02 11.79
C ALA A 156 3.66 9.79 12.33
N VAL A 157 2.35 9.73 12.13
CA VAL A 157 1.51 8.60 12.57
C VAL A 157 1.92 7.29 11.88
N ASN A 158 2.21 7.34 10.58
CA ASN A 158 2.62 6.14 9.86
C ASN A 158 4.00 5.66 10.31
N LEU A 159 4.95 6.57 10.54
CA LEU A 159 6.29 6.24 11.03
C LEU A 159 6.23 5.58 12.42
N GLN A 160 5.37 6.07 13.31
CA GLN A 160 5.10 5.44 14.61
C GLN A 160 4.54 4.01 14.46
N LYS A 161 3.59 3.79 13.53
CA LYS A 161 3.02 2.45 13.28
C LYS A 161 4.07 1.47 12.76
N TYR A 162 4.92 1.89 11.82
CA TYR A 162 5.96 1.01 11.25
C TYR A 162 7.05 0.67 12.27
N THR A 163 7.44 1.64 13.10
CA THR A 163 8.42 1.39 14.17
C THR A 163 7.87 0.48 15.27
N ALA A 164 6.59 0.60 15.62
CA ALA A 164 5.93 -0.30 16.56
C ALA A 164 5.81 -1.75 16.02
N ASN A 165 5.32 -1.94 14.79
CA ASN A 165 5.16 -3.27 14.21
C ASN A 165 6.49 -4.01 14.02
N ASN A 166 7.58 -3.30 13.69
CA ASN A 166 8.90 -3.92 13.56
C ASN A 166 9.49 -4.38 14.90
N ARG A 167 9.02 -3.87 16.04
CA ARG A 167 9.44 -4.33 17.38
C ARG A 167 8.72 -5.60 17.83
N GLU A 168 7.55 -5.92 17.28
CA GLU A 168 6.79 -7.12 17.64
C GLU A 168 7.24 -8.39 16.90
N ILE A 169 8.09 -8.26 15.89
CA ILE A 169 8.57 -9.37 15.03
C ILE A 169 10.02 -9.79 15.38
N GLY A 170 10.66 -9.10 16.33
CA GLY A 170 12.04 -9.34 16.78
C GLY A 170 12.15 -10.22 18.01
#